data_AF-A0A0Q1FZ45-F1
#
_entry.id   AF-A0A0Q1FZ45-F1
#
_cell.length_a   1.000
_cell.length_b   1.000
_cell.length_c   1.000
_cell.angle_alpha   90.00
_cell.angle_beta   90.00
_cell.angle_gamma   90.00
#
_symmetry.space_group_name_H-M   'P 1'
#
loop_
_entity.id
_entity.type
_entity.pdbx_description
1 polymer ?
#
loop_
_entity_poly.entity_id
_entity_poly.type
_entity_poly.pdbx_seq_one_letter_code
_entity_poly.pdbx_strand_id
1 'polypeptide(L)'
;MAADSGWFEWAKEKGVRLVNLSETKIVGFDFGEGTVIGTDMISKEVIDAKVLISVPTMKTHLLTGVTLGMKNMYGTLPEVDKAKYHKMKIEKVIYEVNMAFTPNLVIIDGSIGSEAIGPLSSRPLDFQTIVAANDVVCADSIASQLMGYDPQEVVHLRLAAERGLGDASQKFNFGELPYCHASGKDGNWDRPEAKVKDFYNWGIEQILKFPGWSTLFNVGADFFLYDMARLPVFRYLTPGLLKLINDVVYLHLRGQGDTEKDRIRRRNNFFVLLLLAEAALLGFYMDGYLTKSLFFDFNFLIAIVVAILAAVRMKTRNLLALILSSALVTSVLEMGLTSDGIVKYAGNDGPTLFVVSGWMLLLVAIFGISDLLRFWLIKLGIFKKLRGWKALPFAAAAAAFSLFFYLEGYFDHAGRWVLVIYVAMFLLSIFFSSRCSVDWNAALVVVSIALGGYMELVGLFAGIWSYPLTSGLPIFITIATAINAGAVLGTASLGGVDLSTSTATKSVEDEASKAPRTQPED
;
A
#
# COMPACT_ATOMS: atom_id res chain seq x y z
N MET A 1 3.29 16.37 20.84
CA MET A 1 4.29 16.74 19.82
C MET A 1 5.18 17.89 20.27
N ALA A 2 4.68 19.11 20.47
CA ALA A 2 5.54 20.24 20.89
C ALA A 2 6.19 20.02 22.29
N ALA A 3 5.49 19.36 23.22
CA ALA A 3 6.06 18.99 24.52
C ALA A 3 7.19 17.96 24.36
N ASP A 4 6.92 16.89 23.59
CA ASP A 4 7.85 15.78 23.38
C ASP A 4 9.12 16.17 22.60
N SER A 5 9.06 17.25 21.81
CA SER A 5 10.19 17.77 21.03
C SER A 5 10.93 18.92 21.73
N GLY A 6 10.59 19.21 22.99
CA GLY A 6 11.27 20.21 23.81
C GLY A 6 10.89 21.67 23.51
N TRP A 7 9.95 21.92 22.59
CA TRP A 7 9.55 23.29 22.24
C TRP A 7 8.95 24.06 23.41
N PHE A 8 8.21 23.40 24.32
CA PHE A 8 7.68 24.07 25.52
C PHE A 8 8.79 24.52 26.47
N GLU A 9 9.79 23.66 26.70
CA GLU A 9 10.92 23.96 27.58
C GLU A 9 11.77 25.08 26.98
N TRP A 10 12.09 24.97 25.69
CA TRP A 10 12.81 26.01 24.94
C TRP A 10 12.07 27.35 24.96
N ALA A 11 10.75 27.35 24.71
CA ALA A 11 9.95 28.56 24.69
C ALA A 11 9.93 29.24 26.07
N LYS A 12 9.81 28.44 27.14
CA LYS A 12 9.89 28.91 28.53
C LYS A 12 11.26 29.50 28.86
N GLU A 13 12.34 28.83 28.45
CA GLU A 13 13.72 29.30 28.67
C GLU A 13 14.00 30.61 27.93
N LYS A 14 13.54 30.74 26.69
CA LYS A 14 13.74 31.94 25.87
C LYS A 14 12.73 33.06 26.13
N GLY A 15 11.73 32.82 26.98
CA GLY A 15 10.69 33.79 27.28
C GLY A 15 9.80 34.13 26.09
N VAL A 16 9.62 33.17 25.15
CA VAL A 16 8.78 33.35 23.96
C VAL A 16 7.45 32.63 24.11
N ARG A 17 6.38 33.20 23.54
CA ARG A 17 5.06 32.56 23.56
C ARG A 17 5.01 31.43 22.53
N LEU A 18 4.69 30.22 22.98
CA LEU A 18 4.31 29.12 22.11
C LEU A 18 2.79 29.12 21.95
N VAL A 19 2.29 29.19 20.72
CA VAL A 19 0.86 29.38 20.41
C VAL A 19 0.38 28.26 19.49
N ASN A 20 -0.68 27.56 19.89
CA ASN A 20 -1.45 26.71 18.98
C ASN A 20 -2.48 27.57 18.24
N LEU A 21 -2.31 27.76 16.94
CA LEU A 21 -3.19 28.63 16.14
C LEU A 21 -4.66 28.20 16.19
N SER A 22 -4.93 26.91 16.37
CA SER A 22 -6.28 26.35 16.50
C SER A 22 -7.00 26.76 17.78
N GLU A 23 -6.26 27.21 18.80
CA GLU A 23 -6.77 27.67 20.10
C GLU A 23 -6.80 29.21 20.21
N THR A 24 -6.39 29.92 19.16
CA THR A 24 -6.41 31.39 19.12
C THR A 24 -7.79 31.93 18.78
N LYS A 25 -7.95 33.26 18.78
CA LYS A 25 -9.14 33.88 18.20
C LYS A 25 -9.13 33.68 16.69
N ILE A 26 -10.05 32.87 16.17
CA ILE A 26 -10.20 32.59 14.75
C ILE A 26 -11.29 33.50 14.15
N VAL A 27 -11.05 34.05 12.98
CA VAL A 27 -11.97 34.93 12.25
C VAL A 27 -12.11 34.48 10.80
N GLY A 28 -13.25 34.77 10.16
CA GLY A 28 -13.42 34.53 8.73
C GLY A 28 -12.51 35.46 7.93
N PHE A 29 -11.71 34.89 7.03
CA PHE A 29 -10.82 35.59 6.12
C PHE A 29 -11.16 35.21 4.68
N ASP A 30 -11.33 36.22 3.84
CA ASP A 30 -11.59 36.05 2.42
C ASP A 30 -10.26 36.02 1.65
N PHE A 31 -9.94 34.88 1.03
CA PHE A 31 -8.75 34.72 0.19
C PHE A 31 -8.90 35.38 -1.18
N GLY A 32 -10.10 35.88 -1.51
CA GLY A 32 -10.38 36.62 -2.73
C GLY A 32 -11.16 35.80 -3.77
N GLU A 33 -11.73 36.52 -4.73
CA GLU A 33 -12.55 35.95 -5.80
C GLU A 33 -11.74 35.00 -6.70
N GLY A 34 -12.31 33.85 -7.04
CA GLY A 34 -11.68 32.85 -7.92
C GLY A 34 -10.63 31.97 -7.25
N THR A 35 -10.38 32.14 -5.95
CA THR A 35 -9.57 31.21 -5.16
C THR A 35 -10.31 29.89 -4.92
N VAL A 36 -9.56 28.79 -4.79
CA VAL A 36 -10.18 27.51 -4.42
C VAL A 36 -10.63 27.51 -2.96
N ILE A 37 -9.95 28.28 -2.09
CA ILE A 37 -10.29 28.41 -0.66
C ILE A 37 -11.58 29.22 -0.46
N GLY A 38 -11.75 30.34 -1.18
CA GLY A 38 -12.84 31.29 -0.93
C GLY A 38 -12.68 31.95 0.44
N THR A 39 -13.66 31.73 1.33
CA THR A 39 -13.59 32.20 2.72
C THR A 39 -13.31 31.03 3.66
N ASP A 40 -12.30 31.17 4.52
CA ASP A 40 -11.98 30.17 5.55
C ASP A 40 -11.65 30.85 6.88
N MET A 41 -11.61 30.06 7.94
CA MET A 41 -11.37 30.52 9.29
C MET A 41 -9.86 30.58 9.56
N ILE A 42 -9.33 31.76 9.92
CA ILE A 42 -7.90 32.02 10.12
C ILE A 42 -7.62 32.64 11.48
N SER A 43 -6.49 32.31 12.08
CA SER A 43 -6.03 32.92 13.33
C SER A 43 -5.84 34.42 13.17
N LYS A 44 -6.45 35.20 14.07
CA LYS A 44 -6.25 36.64 14.13
C LYS A 44 -4.79 37.01 14.41
N GLU A 45 -4.04 36.17 15.13
CA GLU A 45 -2.61 36.39 15.38
C GLU A 45 -1.80 36.36 14.07
N VAL A 46 -2.17 35.50 13.10
CA VAL A 46 -1.53 35.45 11.77
C VAL A 46 -1.90 36.67 10.94
N ILE A 47 -3.16 37.09 10.96
CA ILE A 47 -3.66 38.27 10.23
C ILE A 47 -3.02 39.56 10.76
N ASP A 48 -2.92 39.69 12.09
CA ASP A 48 -2.40 40.90 12.74
C ASP A 48 -0.84 40.92 12.77
N ALA A 49 -0.18 39.84 12.33
CA ALA A 49 1.27 39.75 12.30
C ALA A 49 1.88 40.74 11.29
N LYS A 50 2.77 41.61 11.77
CA LYS A 50 3.52 42.55 10.92
C LYS A 50 4.69 41.90 10.19
N VAL A 51 5.24 40.83 10.78
CA VAL A 51 6.37 40.08 10.27
C VAL A 51 6.11 38.60 10.48
N LEU A 52 6.16 37.83 9.40
CA LEU A 52 6.06 36.38 9.40
C LEU A 52 7.42 35.78 9.04
N ILE A 53 7.96 34.96 9.95
CA ILE A 53 9.20 34.21 9.73
C ILE A 53 8.85 32.72 9.71
N SER A 54 9.16 32.04 8.61
CA SER A 54 8.89 30.62 8.42
C SER A 54 10.19 29.83 8.62
N VAL A 55 10.19 28.82 9.51
CA VAL A 55 11.37 27.99 9.80
C VAL A 55 11.06 26.51 9.56
N PRO A 56 10.89 26.09 8.28
CA PRO A 56 10.59 24.70 7.95
C PRO A 56 11.82 23.80 8.05
N THR A 57 11.61 22.50 8.27
CA THR A 57 12.65 21.49 8.02
C THR A 57 12.69 21.13 6.53
N MET A 58 13.88 20.88 5.97
CA MET A 58 14.08 20.42 4.60
C MET A 58 13.64 18.94 4.43
N LYS A 59 12.51 18.69 3.75
CA LYS A 59 11.90 17.35 3.69
C LYS A 59 11.30 17.01 2.33
N THR A 60 11.43 15.76 1.89
CA THR A 60 10.63 15.22 0.76
C THR A 60 9.18 14.99 1.19
N HIS A 61 8.26 14.93 0.21
CA HIS A 61 6.85 14.70 0.47
C HIS A 61 6.16 13.94 -0.67
N LEU A 62 5.45 12.86 -0.33
CA LEU A 62 4.80 11.96 -1.27
C LEU A 62 3.80 12.66 -2.17
N LEU A 63 2.97 13.57 -1.65
CA LEU A 63 1.88 14.19 -2.42
C LEU A 63 2.29 15.49 -3.09
N THR A 64 3.20 16.25 -2.50
CA THR A 64 3.54 17.63 -2.94
C THR A 64 4.97 17.75 -3.48
N GLY A 65 5.71 16.64 -3.53
CA GLY A 65 7.13 16.60 -3.89
C GLY A 65 8.03 16.93 -2.70
N VAL A 66 7.83 18.12 -2.11
CA VAL A 66 8.65 18.63 -1.01
C VAL A 66 7.78 19.24 0.10
N THR A 67 8.36 19.37 1.30
CA THR A 67 7.86 20.17 2.42
C THR A 67 8.95 21.15 2.82
N LEU A 68 8.76 22.42 2.45
CA LEU A 68 9.70 23.53 2.63
C LEU A 68 8.91 24.77 3.13
N GLY A 69 9.33 25.99 2.78
CA GLY A 69 8.76 27.25 3.24
C GLY A 69 7.30 27.43 2.86
N MET A 70 6.97 27.25 1.58
CA MET A 70 5.60 27.43 1.11
C MET A 70 4.64 26.47 1.80
N LYS A 71 5.01 25.19 1.88
CA LYS A 71 4.16 24.18 2.51
C LYS A 71 4.13 24.32 4.03
N ASN A 72 5.09 24.99 4.66
CA ASN A 72 5.00 25.29 6.09
C ASN A 72 3.90 26.32 6.37
N MET A 73 3.67 27.27 5.46
CA MET A 73 2.58 28.24 5.60
C MET A 73 1.20 27.61 5.56
N TYR A 74 1.02 26.45 4.93
CA TYR A 74 -0.21 25.65 5.06
C TYR A 74 -0.57 25.30 6.52
N GLY A 75 0.44 25.26 7.41
CA GLY A 75 0.24 25.09 8.85
C GLY A 75 -0.45 26.28 9.54
N THR A 76 -0.53 27.45 8.89
CA THR A 76 -1.22 28.63 9.46
C THR A 76 -2.74 28.50 9.44
N LEU A 77 -3.29 27.61 8.61
CA LEU A 77 -4.71 27.29 8.61
C LEU A 77 -5.04 26.55 9.93
N PRO A 78 -5.92 27.05 10.80
CA PRO A 78 -6.20 26.47 12.12
C PRO A 78 -7.14 25.25 12.08
N GLU A 79 -7.66 24.90 10.90
CA GLU A 79 -8.55 23.75 10.71
C GLU A 79 -7.88 22.44 11.16
N VAL A 80 -8.59 21.65 11.98
CA VAL A 80 -8.14 20.34 12.44
C VAL A 80 -8.36 19.28 11.34
N ASP A 81 -9.50 19.33 10.65
CA ASP A 81 -9.74 18.47 9.47
C ASP A 81 -9.03 19.02 8.23
N LYS A 82 -7.73 18.73 8.15
CA LYS A 82 -6.88 19.11 7.01
C LYS A 82 -7.21 18.32 5.73
N ALA A 83 -7.96 17.22 5.78
CA ALA A 83 -8.33 16.45 4.59
C ALA A 83 -9.24 17.24 3.64
N LYS A 84 -9.97 18.25 4.13
CA LYS A 84 -10.76 19.14 3.27
C LYS A 84 -9.93 19.79 2.16
N TYR A 85 -8.70 20.20 2.47
CA TYR A 85 -7.82 20.86 1.51
C TYR A 85 -7.25 19.91 0.44
N HIS A 86 -7.16 18.61 0.75
CA HIS A 86 -6.79 17.61 -0.25
C HIS A 86 -7.86 17.49 -1.35
N LYS A 87 -9.15 17.63 -1.01
CA LYS A 87 -10.25 17.66 -1.99
C LYS A 87 -10.18 18.89 -2.91
N MET A 88 -9.51 19.96 -2.46
CA MET A 88 -9.43 21.25 -3.14
C MET A 88 -8.18 21.41 -4.00
N LYS A 89 -7.44 20.31 -4.24
CA LYS A 89 -6.10 20.31 -4.86
C LYS A 89 -5.09 21.05 -3.98
N ILE A 90 -4.49 20.32 -3.05
CA ILE A 90 -3.63 20.85 -2.00
C ILE A 90 -2.53 21.80 -2.51
N GLU A 91 -1.95 21.57 -3.70
CA GLU A 91 -0.92 22.46 -4.23
C GLU A 91 -1.44 23.87 -4.55
N LYS A 92 -2.72 24.01 -4.94
CA LYS A 92 -3.36 25.32 -5.11
C LYS A 92 -3.61 26.02 -3.78
N VAL A 93 -4.08 25.26 -2.78
CA VAL A 93 -4.28 25.77 -1.41
C VAL A 93 -2.97 26.29 -0.85
N ILE A 94 -1.86 25.55 -1.00
CA ILE A 94 -0.52 26.00 -0.57
C ILE A 94 -0.15 27.33 -1.22
N TYR A 95 -0.36 27.45 -2.53
CA TYR A 95 -0.10 28.71 -3.24
C TYR A 95 -0.95 29.87 -2.71
N GLU A 96 -2.28 29.69 -2.58
CA GLU A 96 -3.20 30.75 -2.13
C GLU A 96 -2.92 31.21 -0.70
N VAL A 97 -2.51 30.30 0.18
CA VAL A 97 -2.07 30.65 1.54
C VAL A 97 -0.81 31.51 1.52
N ASN A 98 0.17 31.19 0.68
CA ASN A 98 1.38 32.00 0.56
C ASN A 98 1.13 33.34 -0.12
N MET A 99 0.13 33.43 -0.99
CA MET A 99 -0.30 34.70 -1.57
C MET A 99 -0.95 35.61 -0.51
N ALA A 100 -1.78 35.06 0.37
CA ALA A 100 -2.44 35.82 1.45
C ALA A 100 -1.48 36.16 2.60
N PHE A 101 -0.61 35.22 2.98
CA PHE A 101 0.29 35.32 4.13
C PHE A 101 1.73 35.02 3.70
N THR A 102 2.30 35.86 2.84
CA THR A 102 3.67 35.68 2.37
C THR A 102 4.67 35.87 3.52
N PRO A 103 5.56 34.91 3.79
CA PRO A 103 6.63 35.09 4.78
C PRO A 103 7.57 36.22 4.38
N ASN A 104 7.97 37.05 5.35
CA ASN A 104 8.99 38.08 5.15
C ASN A 104 10.41 37.49 5.16
N LEU A 105 10.59 36.36 5.84
CA LEU A 105 11.85 35.61 5.90
C LEU A 105 11.53 34.12 6.01
N VAL A 106 12.23 33.32 5.23
CA VAL A 106 12.19 31.86 5.32
C VAL A 106 13.58 31.36 5.67
N ILE A 107 13.68 30.47 6.66
CA ILE A 107 14.92 29.82 7.09
C ILE A 107 14.68 28.31 7.05
N ILE A 108 15.02 27.68 5.94
CA ILE A 108 14.88 26.24 5.75
C ILE A 108 16.04 25.54 6.47
N ASP A 109 15.69 24.73 7.47
CA ASP A 109 16.60 23.93 8.25
C ASP A 109 16.80 22.53 7.65
N GLY A 110 17.94 22.32 7.01
CA GLY A 110 18.44 21.04 6.53
C GLY A 110 19.62 20.53 7.35
N SER A 111 19.78 20.95 8.62
CA SER A 111 20.78 20.36 9.52
C SER A 111 20.57 18.85 9.58
N ILE A 112 19.37 18.44 9.97
CA ILE A 112 18.83 17.08 9.76
C ILE A 112 17.58 17.20 8.88
N GLY A 113 17.75 16.97 7.58
CA GLY A 113 16.67 16.86 6.62
C GLY A 113 15.95 15.51 6.68
N SER A 114 14.98 15.31 5.78
CA SER A 114 14.34 14.00 5.62
C SER A 114 14.02 13.65 4.18
N GLU A 115 14.50 12.48 3.73
CA GLU A 115 14.32 11.95 2.38
C GLU A 115 13.43 10.69 2.35
N ALA A 116 13.28 10.06 1.18
CA ALA A 116 12.40 8.94 0.89
C ALA A 116 10.90 9.32 0.91
N ILE A 117 10.04 8.49 1.49
CA ILE A 117 8.57 8.58 1.34
C ILE A 117 7.97 9.39 2.49
N GLY A 118 8.26 10.68 2.57
CA GLY A 118 7.66 11.55 3.59
C GLY A 118 6.15 11.78 3.36
N PRO A 119 5.32 11.94 4.41
CA PRO A 119 5.63 11.83 5.83
C PRO A 119 5.58 10.38 6.36
N LEU A 120 5.14 9.42 5.55
CA LEU A 120 4.78 8.06 5.99
C LEU A 120 6.00 7.21 6.38
N SER A 121 7.05 7.26 5.58
CA SER A 121 8.26 6.45 5.74
C SER A 121 9.47 7.25 5.25
N SER A 122 9.72 8.39 5.88
CA SER A 122 10.90 9.20 5.60
C SER A 122 12.11 8.71 6.40
N ARG A 123 13.31 8.96 5.86
CA ARG A 123 14.60 8.68 6.51
C ARG A 123 15.25 10.01 6.90
N PRO A 124 15.78 10.17 8.12
CA PRO A 124 16.56 11.35 8.46
C PRO A 124 17.84 11.39 7.62
N LEU A 125 18.22 12.58 7.17
CA LEU A 125 19.43 12.81 6.39
C LEU A 125 20.21 13.96 7.03
N ASP A 126 21.41 13.67 7.53
CA ASP A 126 22.34 14.69 8.01
C ASP A 126 22.91 15.44 6.79
N PHE A 127 22.29 16.58 6.48
CA PHE A 127 22.61 17.38 5.29
C PHE A 127 23.28 18.70 5.63
N GLN A 128 23.30 19.11 6.91
CA GLN A 128 24.09 20.24 7.43
C GLN A 128 23.96 21.55 6.66
N THR A 129 22.77 21.83 6.10
CA THR A 129 22.53 23.03 5.28
C THR A 129 21.42 23.89 5.86
N ILE A 130 21.61 25.21 5.86
CA ILE A 130 20.54 26.18 6.09
C ILE A 130 20.36 27.02 4.82
N VAL A 131 19.12 27.17 4.35
CA VAL A 131 18.78 28.09 3.25
C VAL A 131 17.93 29.21 3.80
N ALA A 132 18.36 30.46 3.64
CA ALA A 132 17.61 31.61 4.11
C ALA A 132 17.39 32.64 3.00
N ALA A 133 16.15 33.10 2.83
CA ALA A 133 15.82 34.18 1.89
C ALA A 133 14.59 34.96 2.35
N ASN A 134 14.49 36.21 1.90
CA ASN A 134 13.29 37.05 2.02
C ASN A 134 12.27 36.80 0.88
N ASP A 135 12.55 35.82 0.02
CA ASP A 135 11.65 35.33 -1.03
C ASP A 135 11.46 33.82 -0.81
N VAL A 136 10.24 33.43 -0.44
CA VAL A 136 9.88 32.02 -0.18
C VAL A 136 9.99 31.14 -1.41
N VAL A 137 9.71 31.67 -2.60
CA VAL A 137 9.80 30.94 -3.87
C VAL A 137 11.27 30.69 -4.21
N CYS A 138 12.14 31.69 -4.01
CA CYS A 138 13.57 31.54 -4.20
C CYS A 138 14.19 30.52 -3.22
N ALA A 139 13.86 30.63 -1.93
CA ALA A 139 14.33 29.67 -0.92
C ALA A 139 13.90 28.24 -1.24
N ASP A 140 12.63 28.02 -1.54
CA ASP A 140 12.09 26.70 -1.87
C ASP A 140 12.67 26.16 -3.18
N SER A 141 12.94 27.02 -4.17
CA SER A 141 13.61 26.66 -5.42
C SER A 141 15.04 26.17 -5.20
N ILE A 142 15.82 26.89 -4.39
CA ILE A 142 17.19 26.50 -4.05
C ILE A 142 17.20 25.19 -3.27
N ALA A 143 16.36 25.07 -2.24
CA ALA A 143 16.26 23.84 -1.45
C ALA A 143 15.76 22.64 -2.30
N SER A 144 14.82 22.85 -3.21
CA SER A 144 14.37 21.82 -4.14
C SER A 144 15.52 21.32 -5.03
N GLN A 145 16.33 22.24 -5.56
CA GLN A 145 17.51 21.89 -6.34
C GLN A 145 18.51 21.08 -5.52
N LEU A 146 18.86 21.54 -4.30
CA LEU A 146 19.74 20.83 -3.36
C LEU A 146 19.28 19.39 -3.08
N MET A 147 17.97 19.15 -3.07
CA MET A 147 17.38 17.83 -2.89
C MET A 147 17.30 16.99 -4.18
N GLY A 148 17.59 17.57 -5.35
CA GLY A 148 17.52 16.89 -6.65
C GLY A 148 16.17 17.00 -7.36
N TYR A 149 15.34 17.96 -6.98
CA TYR A 149 14.10 18.29 -7.67
C TYR A 149 14.34 19.42 -8.67
N ASP A 150 13.73 19.32 -9.86
CA ASP A 150 13.52 20.51 -10.67
C ASP A 150 12.42 21.35 -10.00
N PRO A 151 12.66 22.63 -9.66
CA PRO A 151 11.63 23.52 -9.11
C PRO A 151 10.32 23.52 -9.90
N GLN A 152 10.38 23.30 -11.22
CA GLN A 152 9.21 23.26 -12.10
C GLN A 152 8.36 21.98 -11.95
N GLU A 153 8.91 20.90 -11.40
CA GLU A 153 8.17 19.68 -11.05
C GLU A 153 7.31 19.88 -9.78
N VAL A 154 7.66 20.85 -8.94
CA VAL A 154 6.93 21.17 -7.70
C VAL A 154 5.78 22.12 -8.02
N VAL A 155 4.56 21.57 -8.14
CA VAL A 155 3.39 22.28 -8.68
C VAL A 155 3.10 23.62 -7.99
N HIS A 156 3.10 23.66 -6.64
CA HIS A 156 2.82 24.91 -5.92
C HIS A 156 3.92 25.97 -6.08
N LEU A 157 5.17 25.53 -6.23
CA LEU A 157 6.31 26.38 -6.46
C LEU A 157 6.28 26.98 -7.87
N ARG A 158 6.02 26.14 -8.88
CA ARG A 158 5.79 26.59 -10.26
C ARG A 158 4.66 27.61 -10.34
N LEU A 159 3.50 27.30 -9.73
CA LEU A 159 2.35 28.21 -9.72
C LEU A 159 2.70 29.57 -9.10
N ALA A 160 3.48 29.57 -8.02
CA ALA A 160 3.92 30.81 -7.37
C ALA A 160 4.83 31.65 -8.28
N ALA A 161 5.80 31.01 -8.93
CA ALA A 161 6.71 31.68 -9.86
C ALA A 161 5.98 32.23 -11.10
N GLU A 162 5.15 31.40 -11.75
CA GLU A 162 4.38 31.80 -12.95
C GLU A 162 3.41 32.96 -12.69
N ARG A 163 2.95 33.10 -11.44
CA ARG A 163 2.01 34.16 -11.02
C ARG A 163 2.69 35.33 -10.31
N GLY A 164 4.01 35.38 -10.30
CA GLY A 164 4.78 36.53 -9.81
C GLY A 164 4.82 36.70 -8.28
N LEU A 165 4.61 35.63 -7.50
CA LEU A 165 4.74 35.69 -6.04
C LEU A 165 6.22 35.77 -5.60
N GLY A 166 7.13 35.24 -6.40
CA GLY A 166 8.58 35.25 -6.15
C GLY A 166 9.34 34.62 -7.31
N ASP A 167 10.66 34.49 -7.18
CA ASP A 167 11.55 34.06 -8.26
C ASP A 167 12.03 32.60 -8.10
N ALA A 168 11.68 31.73 -9.05
CA ALA A 168 12.19 30.36 -9.14
C ALA A 168 13.21 30.16 -10.29
N SER A 169 13.66 31.23 -10.95
CA SER A 169 14.56 31.15 -12.11
C SER A 169 16.01 30.85 -11.74
N GLN A 170 16.40 31.14 -10.50
CA GLN A 170 17.77 30.94 -10.02
C GLN A 170 18.19 29.47 -10.10
N LYS A 171 19.35 29.23 -10.72
CA LYS A 171 19.96 27.91 -10.80
C LYS A 171 21.06 27.80 -9.77
N PHE A 172 20.92 26.85 -8.86
CA PHE A 172 21.91 26.59 -7.84
C PHE A 172 23.06 25.76 -8.43
N ASN A 173 24.29 26.26 -8.33
CA ASN A 173 25.46 25.56 -8.85
C ASN A 173 26.18 24.78 -7.73
N PHE A 174 26.06 23.45 -7.77
CA PHE A 174 26.77 22.58 -6.83
C PHE A 174 28.29 22.66 -6.93
N GLY A 175 28.83 22.99 -8.11
CA GLY A 175 30.28 23.12 -8.32
C GLY A 175 30.91 24.33 -7.65
N GLU A 176 30.10 25.30 -7.22
CA GLU A 176 30.56 26.49 -6.47
C GLU A 176 30.52 26.29 -4.96
N LEU A 177 30.06 25.12 -4.49
CA LEU A 177 30.06 24.83 -3.07
C LEU A 177 31.50 24.73 -2.55
N PRO A 178 31.82 25.36 -1.40
CA PRO A 178 33.15 25.29 -0.81
C PRO A 178 33.49 23.88 -0.30
N TYR A 179 32.49 23.00 -0.16
CA TYR A 179 32.64 21.60 0.22
C TYR A 179 31.47 20.77 -0.34
N CYS A 180 31.68 19.46 -0.51
CA CYS A 180 30.60 18.51 -0.75
C CYS A 180 30.05 18.02 0.59
N HIS A 181 28.74 17.79 0.68
CA HIS A 181 28.16 17.25 1.90
C HIS A 181 28.66 15.82 2.14
N ALA A 182 29.01 15.51 3.39
CA ALA A 182 29.51 14.18 3.78
C ALA A 182 28.52 13.05 3.47
N SER A 183 27.23 13.38 3.34
CA SER A 183 26.19 12.45 2.93
C SER A 183 26.32 11.96 1.47
N GLY A 184 27.04 12.69 0.61
CA GLY A 184 27.11 12.42 -0.83
C GLY A 184 25.77 12.56 -1.55
N LYS A 185 24.82 13.29 -0.94
CA LYS A 185 23.43 13.42 -1.42
C LYS A 185 23.14 14.72 -2.14
N ASP A 186 24.15 15.52 -2.47
CA ASP A 186 24.00 16.78 -3.20
C ASP A 186 23.24 16.60 -4.51
N GLY A 187 22.03 17.17 -4.59
CA GLY A 187 21.17 17.08 -5.76
C GLY A 187 20.61 15.67 -6.04
N ASN A 188 20.70 14.73 -5.10
CA ASN A 188 20.33 13.33 -5.35
C ASN A 188 19.70 12.64 -4.12
N TRP A 189 18.78 13.32 -3.44
CA TRP A 189 18.02 12.72 -2.35
C TRP A 189 17.11 11.60 -2.87
N ASP A 190 16.84 10.61 -2.03
CA ASP A 190 15.86 9.58 -2.35
C ASP A 190 14.47 10.23 -2.43
N ARG A 191 13.86 10.29 -3.61
CA ARG A 191 12.55 10.90 -3.84
C ARG A 191 11.42 9.88 -4.00
N PRO A 192 10.18 10.19 -3.58
CA PRO A 192 9.01 9.39 -3.94
C PRO A 192 8.88 9.31 -5.46
N GLU A 193 8.53 8.14 -6.00
CA GLU A 193 8.32 8.03 -7.43
C GLU A 193 7.03 8.73 -7.87
N ALA A 194 7.07 9.44 -9.01
CA ALA A 194 5.94 10.18 -9.55
C ALA A 194 4.68 9.30 -9.75
N LYS A 195 4.84 8.08 -10.29
CA LYS A 195 3.72 7.14 -10.47
C LYS A 195 3.08 6.73 -9.13
N VAL A 196 3.90 6.59 -8.08
CA VAL A 196 3.43 6.24 -6.74
C VAL A 196 2.63 7.41 -6.16
N LYS A 197 3.13 8.64 -6.29
CA LYS A 197 2.38 9.86 -5.95
C LYS A 197 1.00 9.88 -6.62
N ASP A 198 0.94 9.64 -7.93
CA ASP A 198 -0.33 9.69 -8.68
C ASP A 198 -1.34 8.65 -8.21
N PHE A 199 -0.87 7.43 -7.89
CA PHE A 199 -1.72 6.37 -7.34
C PHE A 199 -2.29 6.76 -5.97
N TYR A 200 -1.47 7.29 -5.06
CA TYR A 200 -1.95 7.73 -3.75
C TYR A 200 -2.92 8.90 -3.88
N ASN A 201 -2.65 9.88 -4.73
CA ASN A 201 -3.57 10.99 -5.00
C ASN A 201 -4.92 10.48 -5.52
N TRP A 202 -4.91 9.61 -6.54
CA TRP A 202 -6.13 9.01 -7.08
C TRP A 202 -6.91 8.23 -6.01
N GLY A 203 -6.20 7.44 -5.19
CA GLY A 203 -6.79 6.63 -4.13
C GLY A 203 -7.44 7.50 -3.05
N ILE A 204 -6.74 8.53 -2.58
CA ILE A 204 -7.27 9.51 -1.62
C ILE A 204 -8.48 10.22 -2.21
N GLU A 205 -8.43 10.67 -3.47
CA GLU A 205 -9.57 11.28 -4.15
C GLU A 205 -10.79 10.37 -4.22
N GLN A 206 -10.62 9.06 -4.50
CA GLN A 206 -11.76 8.14 -4.53
C GLN A 206 -12.33 7.89 -3.15
N ILE A 207 -11.49 7.67 -2.15
CA ILE A 207 -11.89 7.42 -0.76
C ILE A 207 -12.66 8.63 -0.21
N LEU A 208 -12.17 9.84 -0.46
CA LEU A 208 -12.74 11.08 0.05
C LEU A 208 -14.06 11.50 -0.63
N LYS A 209 -14.47 10.85 -1.74
CA LYS A 209 -15.79 11.04 -2.37
C LYS A 209 -16.94 10.41 -1.57
N PHE A 210 -16.66 9.43 -0.71
CA PHE A 210 -17.69 8.77 0.08
C PHE A 210 -18.09 9.61 1.31
N PRO A 211 -19.39 9.79 1.58
CA PRO A 211 -19.85 10.54 2.76
C PRO A 211 -19.32 9.95 4.07
N GLY A 212 -18.79 10.78 4.98
CA GLY A 212 -18.24 10.35 6.28
C GLY A 212 -16.81 9.78 6.25
N TRP A 213 -16.24 9.54 5.06
CA TRP A 213 -14.90 8.95 4.93
C TRP A 213 -13.74 9.94 5.16
N SER A 214 -14.00 11.26 5.19
CA SER A 214 -12.97 12.22 5.62
C SER A 214 -12.60 12.02 7.09
N THR A 215 -13.59 11.73 7.95
CA THR A 215 -13.37 11.41 9.36
C THR A 215 -12.58 10.11 9.50
N LEU A 216 -12.91 9.07 8.75
CA LEU A 216 -12.16 7.81 8.77
C LEU A 216 -10.74 7.98 8.22
N PHE A 217 -10.55 8.79 7.18
CA PHE A 217 -9.23 9.09 6.64
C PHE A 217 -8.37 9.87 7.64
N ASN A 218 -8.92 10.86 8.33
CA ASN A 218 -8.19 11.62 9.35
C ASN A 218 -7.88 10.77 10.58
N VAL A 219 -8.88 10.06 11.12
CA VAL A 219 -8.67 9.14 12.24
C VAL A 219 -7.69 8.04 11.84
N GLY A 220 -7.78 7.52 10.62
CA GLY A 220 -6.85 6.53 10.10
C GLY A 220 -5.44 7.08 9.92
N ALA A 221 -5.28 8.29 9.37
CA ALA A 221 -3.99 8.95 9.24
C ALA A 221 -3.38 9.25 10.62
N ASP A 222 -4.14 9.84 11.52
CA ASP A 222 -3.69 10.17 12.88
C ASP A 222 -3.36 8.91 13.68
N PHE A 223 -4.24 7.91 13.65
CA PHE A 223 -4.05 6.65 14.34
C PHE A 223 -2.89 5.83 13.75
N PHE A 224 -2.92 5.53 12.45
CA PHE A 224 -1.92 4.63 11.84
C PHE A 224 -0.56 5.29 11.61
N LEU A 225 -0.52 6.59 11.30
CA LEU A 225 0.74 7.27 10.97
C LEU A 225 1.39 7.91 12.18
N TYR A 226 0.61 8.47 13.10
CA TYR A 226 1.15 9.31 14.17
C TYR A 226 1.02 8.68 15.55
N ASP A 227 -0.13 8.12 15.93
CA ASP A 227 -0.34 7.60 17.29
C ASP A 227 0.18 6.17 17.45
N MET A 228 -0.06 5.28 16.49
CA MET A 228 0.47 3.92 16.53
C MET A 228 2.00 3.92 16.51
N ALA A 229 2.64 4.84 15.78
CA ALA A 229 4.10 5.01 15.78
C ALA A 229 4.70 5.45 17.14
N ARG A 230 3.88 5.89 18.10
CA ARG A 230 4.35 6.26 19.45
C ARG A 230 4.46 5.08 20.39
N LEU A 231 3.79 3.96 20.10
CA LEU A 231 3.87 2.76 20.93
C LEU A 231 5.25 2.08 20.74
N PRO A 232 5.94 1.64 21.81
CA PRO A 232 7.33 1.19 21.74
C PRO A 232 7.62 0.12 20.67
N VAL A 233 6.72 -0.84 20.50
CA VAL A 233 6.85 -1.94 19.51
C VAL A 233 6.57 -1.42 18.09
N PHE A 234 5.56 -0.57 17.95
CA PHE A 234 5.13 -0.05 16.65
C PHE A 234 6.03 1.08 16.14
N ARG A 235 6.76 1.79 17.00
CA ARG A 235 7.77 2.79 16.59
C ARG A 235 8.79 2.22 15.60
N TYR A 236 9.15 0.95 15.75
CA TYR A 236 10.09 0.26 14.86
C TYR A 236 9.39 -0.48 13.71
N LEU A 237 8.18 -0.98 13.93
CA LEU A 237 7.42 -1.72 12.92
C LEU A 237 6.75 -0.80 11.90
N THR A 238 6.21 0.34 12.32
CA THR A 238 5.42 1.24 11.47
C THR A 238 6.21 1.76 10.27
N PRO A 239 7.46 2.24 10.39
CA PRO A 239 8.27 2.61 9.22
C PRO A 239 8.52 1.41 8.29
N GLY A 240 8.76 0.23 8.86
CA GLY A 240 8.93 -1.01 8.08
C GLY A 240 7.66 -1.43 7.34
N LEU A 241 6.50 -1.31 7.98
CA LEU A 241 5.19 -1.61 7.40
C LEU A 241 4.78 -0.59 6.34
N LEU A 242 5.00 0.70 6.57
CA LEU A 242 4.73 1.75 5.58
C LEU A 242 5.67 1.65 4.40
N LYS A 243 6.94 1.31 4.63
CA LYS A 243 7.87 0.94 3.57
C LYS A 243 7.41 -0.32 2.84
N LEU A 244 6.89 -1.34 3.54
CA LEU A 244 6.33 -2.54 2.92
C LEU A 244 5.14 -2.18 2.01
N ILE A 245 4.18 -1.40 2.51
CA ILE A 245 3.02 -0.95 1.72
C ILE A 245 3.50 -0.14 0.52
N ASN A 246 4.46 0.77 0.71
CA ASN A 246 4.99 1.56 -0.39
C ASN A 246 5.80 0.73 -1.38
N ASP A 247 6.64 -0.20 -0.94
CA ASP A 247 7.37 -1.13 -1.80
C ASP A 247 6.38 -2.01 -2.57
N VAL A 248 5.27 -2.42 -1.95
CA VAL A 248 4.18 -3.13 -2.60
C VAL A 248 3.51 -2.25 -3.66
N VAL A 249 3.16 -1.00 -3.35
CA VAL A 249 2.58 -0.03 -4.31
C VAL A 249 3.58 0.31 -5.42
N TYR A 250 4.86 0.44 -5.08
CA TYR A 250 5.92 0.72 -6.01
C TYR A 250 6.11 -0.45 -6.98
N LEU A 251 6.29 -1.67 -6.46
CA LEU A 251 6.33 -2.88 -7.27
C LEU A 251 5.01 -3.11 -8.04
N HIS A 252 3.88 -2.61 -7.52
CA HIS A 252 2.61 -2.59 -8.24
C HIS A 252 2.73 -1.74 -9.51
N LEU A 253 3.34 -0.57 -9.43
CA LEU A 253 3.36 0.45 -10.50
C LEU A 253 4.59 0.36 -11.42
N ARG A 254 5.71 -0.18 -10.90
CA ARG A 254 6.98 -0.29 -11.62
C ARG A 254 6.88 -1.38 -12.70
N GLY A 255 7.36 -1.06 -13.89
CA GLY A 255 7.37 -2.00 -15.02
C GLY A 255 6.00 -2.28 -15.66
N GLN A 256 4.92 -1.68 -15.16
CA GLN A 256 3.66 -1.68 -15.90
C GLN A 256 3.81 -0.82 -17.14
N GLY A 257 3.61 -1.43 -18.31
CA GLY A 257 3.44 -0.68 -19.55
C GLY A 257 2.27 0.30 -19.40
N ASP A 258 2.43 1.48 -19.99
CA ASP A 258 1.36 2.49 -20.08
C ASP A 258 0.92 2.71 -21.52
N THR A 259 1.01 1.64 -22.33
CA THR A 259 0.45 1.68 -23.67
C THR A 259 -1.07 1.67 -23.61
N GLU A 260 -1.74 2.09 -24.69
CA GLU A 260 -3.19 1.98 -24.80
C GLU A 260 -3.68 0.54 -24.58
N LYS A 261 -2.93 -0.45 -25.08
CA LYS A 261 -3.19 -1.88 -24.85
C LYS A 261 -3.13 -2.25 -23.37
N ASP A 262 -2.19 -1.69 -22.61
CA ASP A 262 -2.09 -1.92 -21.16
C ASP A 262 -3.28 -1.31 -20.42
N ARG A 263 -3.68 -0.09 -20.78
CA ARG A 263 -4.85 0.57 -20.19
C ARG A 263 -6.14 -0.21 -20.46
N ILE A 264 -6.34 -0.68 -21.70
CA ILE A 264 -7.49 -1.52 -22.08
C ILE A 264 -7.48 -2.84 -21.30
N ARG A 265 -6.34 -3.53 -21.22
CA ARG A 265 -6.19 -4.77 -20.43
C ARG A 265 -6.56 -4.55 -18.96
N ARG A 266 -6.01 -3.51 -18.33
CA ARG A 266 -6.29 -3.16 -16.93
C ARG A 266 -7.78 -2.91 -16.71
N ARG A 267 -8.40 -2.12 -17.59
CA ARG A 267 -9.83 -1.84 -17.56
C ARG A 267 -10.67 -3.11 -17.69
N ASN A 268 -10.34 -3.98 -18.65
CA ASN A 268 -11.07 -5.23 -18.86
C ASN A 268 -10.95 -6.17 -17.65
N ASN A 269 -9.75 -6.33 -17.10
CA ASN A 269 -9.54 -7.14 -15.90
C ASN A 269 -10.29 -6.58 -14.69
N PHE A 270 -10.30 -5.25 -14.52
CA PHE A 270 -11.09 -4.59 -13.47
C PHE A 270 -12.57 -4.95 -13.59
N PHE A 271 -13.17 -4.83 -14.79
CA PHE A 271 -14.58 -5.16 -14.99
C PHE A 271 -14.88 -6.65 -14.78
N VAL A 272 -13.99 -7.55 -15.22
CA VAL A 272 -14.13 -8.99 -14.96
C VAL A 272 -14.17 -9.28 -13.46
N LEU A 273 -13.30 -8.65 -12.67
CA LEU A 273 -13.30 -8.82 -11.22
C LEU A 273 -14.47 -8.14 -10.54
N LEU A 274 -14.92 -6.99 -11.05
CA LEU A 274 -16.08 -6.31 -10.51
C LEU A 274 -17.33 -7.19 -10.64
N LEU A 275 -17.55 -7.81 -11.80
CA LEU A 275 -18.65 -8.75 -12.01
C LEU A 275 -18.54 -9.97 -11.08
N LEU A 276 -17.33 -10.48 -10.86
CA LEU A 276 -17.11 -11.58 -9.91
C LEU A 276 -17.40 -11.14 -8.46
N ALA A 277 -17.00 -9.93 -8.09
CA ALA A 277 -17.27 -9.35 -6.77
C ALA A 277 -18.77 -9.12 -6.55
N GLU A 278 -19.49 -8.65 -7.57
CA GLU A 278 -20.95 -8.53 -7.53
C GLU A 278 -21.63 -9.88 -7.34
N ALA A 279 -21.19 -10.92 -8.07
CA ALA A 279 -21.70 -12.27 -7.89
C ALA A 279 -21.46 -12.79 -6.45
N ALA A 280 -20.29 -12.51 -5.89
CA ALA A 280 -19.95 -12.91 -4.53
C ALA A 280 -20.76 -12.15 -3.47
N LEU A 281 -20.94 -10.85 -3.64
CA LEU A 281 -21.79 -10.03 -2.75
C LEU A 281 -23.27 -10.42 -2.85
N LEU A 282 -23.75 -10.74 -4.05
CA LEU A 282 -25.11 -11.24 -4.25
C LEU A 282 -25.29 -12.58 -3.56
N GLY A 283 -24.37 -13.53 -3.74
CA GLY A 283 -24.37 -14.80 -3.01
C GLY A 283 -24.34 -14.60 -1.50
N PHE A 284 -23.49 -13.70 -1.02
CA PHE A 284 -23.31 -13.40 0.40
C PHE A 284 -24.60 -12.85 1.03
N TYR A 285 -25.30 -12.00 0.28
CA TYR A 285 -26.62 -11.51 0.65
C TYR A 285 -27.69 -12.62 0.62
N MET A 286 -27.73 -13.42 -0.44
CA MET A 286 -28.70 -14.52 -0.60
C MET A 286 -28.57 -15.58 0.49
N ASP A 287 -27.34 -15.87 0.93
CA ASP A 287 -27.07 -16.80 2.03
C ASP A 287 -27.36 -16.20 3.42
N GLY A 288 -27.79 -14.92 3.48
CA GLY A 288 -28.16 -14.25 4.72
C GLY A 288 -26.97 -13.93 5.63
N TYR A 289 -25.76 -13.80 5.07
CA TYR A 289 -24.54 -13.51 5.84
C TYR A 289 -24.33 -12.02 6.08
N LEU A 290 -24.90 -11.15 5.25
CA LEU A 290 -24.78 -9.71 5.40
C LEU A 290 -25.21 -9.27 6.80
N THR A 291 -24.38 -8.48 7.47
CA THR A 291 -24.57 -8.00 8.85
C THR A 291 -24.53 -9.05 9.96
N LYS A 292 -24.27 -10.34 9.68
CA LYS A 292 -24.01 -11.32 10.74
C LYS A 292 -22.78 -10.95 11.56
N SER A 293 -21.76 -10.40 10.90
CA SER A 293 -20.57 -9.87 11.56
C SER A 293 -19.98 -8.74 10.73
N LEU A 294 -20.08 -7.51 11.24
CA LEU A 294 -19.48 -6.33 10.62
C LEU A 294 -17.96 -6.49 10.40
N PHE A 295 -17.28 -7.26 11.27
CA PHE A 295 -15.86 -7.52 11.13
C PHE A 295 -15.55 -8.37 9.88
N PHE A 296 -16.26 -9.49 9.70
CA PHE A 296 -16.21 -10.29 8.46
C PHE A 296 -16.57 -9.45 7.23
N ASP A 297 -17.66 -8.69 7.25
CA ASP A 297 -18.11 -7.85 6.12
C ASP A 297 -17.01 -6.89 5.66
N PHE A 298 -16.34 -6.22 6.61
CA PHE A 298 -15.23 -5.32 6.31
C PHE A 298 -14.00 -6.05 5.74
N ASN A 299 -13.63 -7.20 6.31
CA ASN A 299 -12.53 -8.01 5.81
C ASN A 299 -12.81 -8.56 4.41
N PHE A 300 -14.06 -8.93 4.12
CA PHE A 300 -14.47 -9.41 2.80
C PHE A 300 -14.38 -8.30 1.75
N LEU A 301 -14.79 -7.07 2.08
CA LEU A 301 -14.59 -5.90 1.21
C LEU A 301 -13.09 -5.62 0.94
N ILE A 302 -12.24 -5.72 1.96
CA ILE A 302 -10.79 -5.59 1.78
C ILE A 302 -10.26 -6.68 0.84
N ALA A 303 -10.70 -7.92 1.00
CA ALA A 303 -10.29 -9.03 0.13
C ALA A 303 -10.68 -8.78 -1.34
N ILE A 304 -11.87 -8.23 -1.59
CA ILE A 304 -12.31 -7.80 -2.93
C ILE A 304 -11.36 -6.75 -3.51
N VAL A 305 -11.03 -5.71 -2.73
CA VAL A 305 -10.11 -4.64 -3.17
C VAL A 305 -8.73 -5.22 -3.52
N VAL A 306 -8.20 -6.10 -2.68
CA VAL A 306 -6.91 -6.77 -2.92
C VAL A 306 -6.97 -7.65 -4.18
N ALA A 307 -8.05 -8.39 -4.39
CA ALA A 307 -8.24 -9.22 -5.58
C ALA A 307 -8.30 -8.37 -6.87
N ILE A 308 -9.02 -7.25 -6.84
CA ILE A 308 -9.08 -6.29 -7.97
C ILE A 308 -7.68 -5.75 -8.27
N LEU A 309 -6.95 -5.32 -7.23
CA LEU A 309 -5.59 -4.82 -7.34
C LEU A 309 -4.63 -5.86 -7.94
N ALA A 310 -4.77 -7.13 -7.56
CA ALA A 310 -4.00 -8.23 -8.16
C ALA A 310 -4.37 -8.44 -9.64
N ALA A 311 -5.66 -8.52 -9.94
CA ALA A 311 -6.17 -8.82 -11.27
C ALA A 311 -5.75 -7.80 -12.33
N VAL A 312 -5.73 -6.51 -11.99
CA VAL A 312 -5.32 -5.43 -12.90
C VAL A 312 -3.88 -5.63 -13.41
N ARG A 313 -3.01 -6.33 -12.66
CA ARG A 313 -1.62 -6.63 -13.09
C ARG A 313 -1.49 -7.83 -14.01
N MET A 314 -2.44 -8.76 -13.95
CA MET A 314 -2.38 -10.04 -14.64
C MET A 314 -2.58 -9.87 -16.15
N LYS A 315 -1.99 -10.76 -16.95
CA LYS A 315 -2.49 -10.96 -18.32
C LYS A 315 -3.94 -11.43 -18.25
N THR A 316 -4.83 -10.88 -19.08
CA THR A 316 -6.27 -11.25 -19.06
C THR A 316 -6.46 -12.76 -19.22
N ARG A 317 -5.69 -13.41 -20.08
CA ARG A 317 -5.69 -14.88 -20.24
C ARG A 317 -5.37 -15.60 -18.93
N ASN A 318 -4.37 -15.14 -18.19
CA ASN A 318 -3.95 -15.74 -16.91
C ASN A 318 -5.02 -15.54 -15.84
N LEU A 319 -5.62 -14.35 -15.80
CA LEU A 319 -6.71 -14.05 -14.88
C LEU A 319 -7.91 -14.96 -15.13
N LEU A 320 -8.36 -15.07 -16.38
CA LEU A 320 -9.49 -15.94 -16.74
C LEU A 320 -9.20 -17.41 -16.43
N ALA A 321 -7.99 -17.88 -16.73
CA ALA A 321 -7.58 -19.24 -16.40
C ALA A 321 -7.59 -19.49 -14.89
N LEU A 322 -7.11 -18.53 -14.09
CA LEU A 322 -7.14 -18.61 -12.63
C LEU A 322 -8.58 -18.66 -12.11
N ILE A 323 -9.45 -17.75 -12.55
CA ILE A 323 -10.87 -17.69 -12.20
C ILE A 323 -11.58 -19.01 -12.53
N LEU A 324 -11.45 -19.49 -13.76
CA LEU A 324 -12.14 -20.71 -14.22
C LEU A 324 -11.63 -21.97 -13.51
N SER A 325 -10.31 -22.08 -13.32
CA SER A 325 -9.71 -23.20 -12.60
C SER A 325 -10.08 -23.19 -11.12
N SER A 326 -10.18 -22.00 -10.52
CA SER A 326 -10.66 -21.81 -9.14
C SER A 326 -12.09 -22.28 -9.00
N ALA A 327 -12.98 -21.82 -9.89
CA ALA A 327 -14.38 -22.23 -9.89
C ALA A 327 -14.52 -23.76 -9.97
N LEU A 328 -13.78 -24.40 -10.87
CA LEU A 328 -13.82 -25.86 -11.05
C LEU A 328 -13.31 -26.61 -9.81
N VAL A 329 -12.10 -26.30 -9.34
CA VAL A 329 -11.48 -27.02 -8.22
C VAL A 329 -12.29 -26.80 -6.94
N THR A 330 -12.69 -25.57 -6.65
CA THR A 330 -13.49 -25.25 -5.46
C THR A 330 -14.85 -25.93 -5.51
N SER A 331 -15.56 -25.90 -6.63
CA SER A 331 -16.88 -26.54 -6.71
C SER A 331 -16.82 -28.04 -6.41
N VAL A 332 -15.81 -28.73 -6.96
CA VAL A 332 -15.61 -30.17 -6.73
C VAL A 332 -15.23 -30.45 -5.28
N LEU A 333 -14.29 -29.67 -4.72
CA LEU A 333 -13.83 -29.84 -3.35
C LEU A 333 -14.96 -29.57 -2.34
N GLU A 334 -15.60 -28.40 -2.43
CA GLU A 334 -16.63 -27.97 -1.49
C GLU A 334 -17.85 -28.88 -1.51
N MET A 335 -18.22 -29.41 -2.68
CA MET A 335 -19.27 -30.43 -2.77
C MET A 335 -18.92 -31.69 -1.97
N GLY A 336 -17.66 -32.14 -2.01
CA GLY A 336 -17.20 -33.28 -1.20
C GLY A 336 -17.09 -32.96 0.30
N LEU A 337 -16.57 -31.80 0.65
CA LEU A 337 -16.43 -31.39 2.05
C LEU A 337 -17.78 -31.21 2.74
N THR A 338 -18.76 -30.64 2.04
CA THR A 338 -20.13 -30.48 2.55
C THR A 338 -20.88 -31.80 2.59
N SER A 339 -20.75 -32.66 1.57
CA SER A 339 -21.41 -33.98 1.55
C SER A 339 -20.97 -34.88 2.70
N ASP A 340 -19.68 -34.85 3.03
CA ASP A 340 -19.11 -35.65 4.12
C ASP A 340 -19.22 -34.93 5.47
N GLY A 341 -19.83 -33.73 5.49
CA GLY A 341 -20.05 -32.93 6.70
C GLY A 341 -18.76 -32.43 7.36
N ILE A 342 -17.64 -32.41 6.63
CA ILE A 342 -16.35 -31.87 7.09
C ILE A 342 -16.47 -30.37 7.34
N VAL A 343 -17.22 -29.67 6.48
CA VAL A 343 -17.57 -28.25 6.61
C VAL A 343 -19.08 -28.10 6.59
N LYS A 344 -19.61 -27.28 7.50
CA LYS A 344 -21.04 -26.95 7.53
C LYS A 344 -21.22 -25.44 7.42
N TYR A 345 -21.90 -25.01 6.36
CA TYR A 345 -22.26 -23.60 6.15
C TYR A 345 -23.57 -23.26 6.86
N ALA A 346 -23.65 -22.05 7.39
CA ALA A 346 -24.80 -21.62 8.17
C ALA A 346 -25.98 -21.24 7.25
N GLY A 347 -26.94 -22.15 7.09
CA GLY A 347 -28.18 -21.88 6.34
C GLY A 347 -28.18 -22.41 4.90
N ASN A 348 -27.17 -23.19 4.49
CA ASN A 348 -27.13 -23.84 3.19
C ASN A 348 -26.41 -25.20 3.27
N ASP A 349 -26.83 -26.17 2.46
CA ASP A 349 -26.36 -27.56 2.48
C ASP A 349 -25.33 -27.87 1.37
N GLY A 350 -24.84 -26.87 0.64
CA GLY A 350 -23.88 -27.07 -0.44
C GLY A 350 -23.06 -25.83 -0.82
N PRO A 351 -22.15 -25.94 -1.82
CA PRO A 351 -21.36 -24.82 -2.29
C PRO A 351 -22.28 -23.78 -2.95
N THR A 352 -22.45 -22.66 -2.27
CA THR A 352 -23.29 -21.56 -2.73
C THR A 352 -22.56 -20.70 -3.76
N LEU A 353 -23.30 -19.76 -4.37
CA LEU A 353 -22.68 -18.75 -5.23
C LEU A 353 -21.59 -17.98 -4.48
N PHE A 354 -21.80 -17.65 -3.20
CA PHE A 354 -20.81 -16.97 -2.36
C PHE A 354 -19.57 -17.81 -2.14
N VAL A 355 -19.72 -19.09 -1.78
CA VAL A 355 -18.56 -19.97 -1.51
C VAL A 355 -17.67 -20.06 -2.73
N VAL A 356 -18.23 -20.35 -3.90
CA VAL A 356 -17.44 -20.52 -5.13
C VAL A 356 -16.80 -19.20 -5.57
N SER A 357 -17.58 -18.12 -5.66
CA SER A 357 -17.06 -16.82 -6.12
C SER A 357 -16.13 -16.15 -5.09
N GLY A 358 -16.35 -16.35 -3.80
CA GLY A 358 -15.49 -15.92 -2.71
C GLY A 358 -14.12 -16.58 -2.76
N TRP A 359 -14.07 -17.90 -3.00
CA TRP A 359 -12.82 -18.61 -3.24
C TRP A 359 -12.10 -18.13 -4.50
N MET A 360 -12.82 -17.84 -5.58
CA MET A 360 -12.23 -17.28 -6.80
C MET A 360 -11.56 -15.92 -6.52
N LEU A 361 -12.21 -15.04 -5.75
CA LEU A 361 -11.63 -13.75 -5.31
C LEU A 361 -10.40 -13.96 -4.42
N LEU A 362 -10.52 -14.86 -3.43
CA LEU A 362 -9.44 -15.18 -2.51
C LEU A 362 -8.21 -15.73 -3.23
N LEU A 363 -8.39 -16.60 -4.23
CA LEU A 363 -7.28 -17.14 -5.02
C LEU A 363 -6.62 -16.10 -5.91
N VAL A 364 -7.38 -15.14 -6.46
CA VAL A 364 -6.79 -13.99 -7.16
C VAL A 364 -5.95 -13.13 -6.20
N ALA A 365 -6.44 -12.89 -4.97
CA ALA A 365 -5.71 -12.15 -3.95
C ALA A 365 -4.44 -12.89 -3.49
N ILE A 366 -4.54 -14.18 -3.16
CA ILE A 366 -3.42 -15.07 -2.82
C ILE A 366 -2.37 -14.99 -3.92
N PHE A 367 -2.78 -15.22 -5.16
CA PHE A 367 -1.87 -15.20 -6.30
C PHE A 367 -1.10 -13.87 -6.40
N GLY A 368 -1.81 -12.74 -6.30
CA GLY A 368 -1.20 -11.40 -6.40
C GLY A 368 -0.25 -11.07 -5.26
N ILE A 369 -0.55 -11.52 -4.03
CA ILE A 369 0.31 -11.31 -2.86
C ILE A 369 1.53 -12.25 -2.91
N SER A 370 1.37 -13.49 -3.38
CA SER A 370 2.48 -14.43 -3.59
C SER A 370 3.50 -13.91 -4.59
N ASP A 371 3.05 -13.24 -5.65
CA ASP A 371 3.93 -12.60 -6.62
C ASP A 371 4.79 -11.49 -6.01
N LEU A 372 4.21 -10.67 -5.13
CA LEU A 372 4.95 -9.66 -4.37
C LEU A 372 5.95 -10.31 -3.40
N LEU A 373 5.51 -11.30 -2.62
CA LEU A 373 6.37 -11.96 -1.64
C LEU A 373 7.56 -12.68 -2.29
N ARG A 374 7.38 -13.27 -3.48
CA ARG A 374 8.47 -13.89 -4.25
C ARG A 374 9.63 -12.93 -4.48
N PHE A 375 9.37 -11.69 -4.90
CA PHE A 375 10.43 -10.71 -5.15
C PHE A 375 11.28 -10.46 -3.91
N TRP A 376 10.64 -10.43 -2.74
CA TRP A 376 11.32 -10.27 -1.46
C TRP A 376 12.20 -11.47 -1.10
N LEU A 377 11.67 -12.69 -1.27
CA LEU A 377 12.43 -13.94 -1.05
C LEU A 377 13.67 -14.01 -1.95
N ILE A 378 13.54 -13.60 -3.22
CA ILE A 378 14.65 -13.52 -4.18
C ILE A 378 15.69 -12.49 -3.71
N LYS A 379 15.27 -11.28 -3.32
CA LYS A 379 16.16 -10.20 -2.88
C LYS A 379 16.97 -10.59 -1.65
N LEU A 380 16.36 -11.30 -0.69
CA LEU A 380 17.04 -11.82 0.49
C LEU A 380 17.93 -13.03 0.19
N GLY A 381 17.73 -13.69 -0.95
CA GLY A 381 18.50 -14.87 -1.33
C GLY A 381 18.25 -16.09 -0.44
N ILE A 382 17.08 -16.18 0.21
CA ILE A 382 16.74 -17.22 1.19
C ILE A 382 16.93 -18.62 0.61
N PHE A 383 16.51 -18.83 -0.64
CA PHE A 383 16.56 -20.15 -1.27
C PHE A 383 17.74 -20.37 -2.23
N LYS A 384 18.79 -19.54 -2.16
CA LYS A 384 19.98 -19.67 -3.05
C LYS A 384 20.59 -21.08 -3.03
N LYS A 385 20.68 -21.71 -1.85
CA LYS A 385 21.21 -23.07 -1.68
C LYS A 385 20.20 -24.20 -1.96
N LEU A 386 18.92 -23.87 -2.11
CA LEU A 386 17.81 -24.83 -2.28
C LEU A 386 17.15 -24.78 -3.66
N ARG A 387 17.80 -24.18 -4.67
CA ARG A 387 17.23 -24.02 -6.02
C ARG A 387 16.79 -25.32 -6.68
N GLY A 388 17.42 -26.45 -6.35
CA GLY A 388 17.05 -27.78 -6.86
C GLY A 388 15.79 -28.36 -6.23
N TRP A 389 15.38 -27.89 -5.05
CA TRP A 389 14.29 -28.43 -4.24
C TRP A 389 12.96 -27.72 -4.54
N LYS A 390 12.62 -27.62 -5.84
CA LYS A 390 11.46 -26.82 -6.30
C LYS A 390 10.14 -27.23 -5.64
N ALA A 391 9.86 -28.53 -5.58
CA ALA A 391 8.61 -29.06 -5.04
C ALA A 391 8.56 -29.13 -3.50
N LEU A 392 9.67 -28.85 -2.81
CA LEU A 392 9.78 -29.01 -1.36
C LEU A 392 8.70 -28.24 -0.57
N PRO A 393 8.34 -26.98 -0.89
CA PRO A 393 7.30 -26.27 -0.15
C PRO A 393 5.94 -26.98 -0.20
N PHE A 394 5.54 -27.47 -1.38
CA PHE A 394 4.28 -28.19 -1.55
C PHE A 394 4.32 -29.61 -0.95
N ALA A 395 5.45 -30.30 -1.06
CA ALA A 395 5.63 -31.60 -0.42
C ALA A 395 5.55 -31.48 1.12
N ALA A 396 6.17 -30.45 1.70
CA ALA A 396 6.07 -30.15 3.12
C ALA A 396 4.62 -29.81 3.54
N ALA A 397 3.92 -28.99 2.76
CA ALA A 397 2.51 -28.68 3.01
C ALA A 397 1.61 -29.93 2.93
N ALA A 398 1.84 -30.83 1.97
CA ALA A 398 1.09 -32.07 1.84
C ALA A 398 1.35 -33.05 2.99
N ALA A 399 2.60 -33.14 3.46
CA ALA A 399 2.96 -33.94 4.63
C ALA A 399 2.31 -33.38 5.90
N ALA A 400 2.38 -32.06 6.10
CA ALA A 400 1.76 -31.39 7.22
C ALA A 400 0.22 -31.53 7.20
N PHE A 401 -0.41 -31.35 6.04
CA PHE A 401 -1.83 -31.61 5.86
C PHE A 401 -2.18 -33.03 6.27
N SER A 402 -1.49 -34.04 5.73
CA SER A 402 -1.79 -35.45 6.02
C SER A 402 -1.64 -35.76 7.51
N LEU A 403 -0.62 -35.19 8.16
CA LEU A 403 -0.40 -35.32 9.59
C LEU A 403 -1.56 -34.73 10.39
N PHE A 404 -1.94 -33.47 10.15
CA PHE A 404 -3.03 -32.83 10.90
C PHE A 404 -4.40 -33.40 10.57
N PHE A 405 -4.64 -33.79 9.32
CA PHE A 405 -5.87 -34.46 8.91
C PHE A 405 -6.07 -35.80 9.67
N TYR A 406 -4.97 -36.52 9.94
CA TYR A 406 -4.98 -37.70 10.78
C TYR A 406 -5.13 -37.36 12.27
N LEU A 407 -4.31 -36.46 12.81
CA LEU A 407 -4.29 -36.10 14.24
C LEU A 407 -5.61 -35.47 14.71
N GLU A 408 -6.30 -34.74 13.84
CA GLU A 408 -7.59 -34.09 14.13
C GLU A 408 -8.79 -35.03 13.86
N GLY A 409 -8.55 -36.29 13.48
CA GLY A 409 -9.58 -37.33 13.33
C GLY A 409 -10.37 -37.29 12.02
N TYR A 410 -10.02 -36.40 11.08
CA TYR A 410 -10.73 -36.25 9.82
C TYR A 410 -10.51 -37.41 8.84
N PHE A 411 -9.46 -38.21 9.02
CA PHE A 411 -9.22 -39.37 8.16
C PHE A 411 -10.35 -40.41 8.23
N ASP A 412 -10.91 -40.65 9.42
CA ASP A 412 -12.01 -41.59 9.62
C ASP A 412 -13.38 -40.99 9.29
N HIS A 413 -13.48 -39.66 9.33
CA HIS A 413 -14.69 -38.90 9.02
C HIS A 413 -14.85 -38.64 7.52
N ALA A 414 -13.75 -38.57 6.78
CA ALA A 414 -13.76 -38.29 5.34
C ALA A 414 -14.17 -39.52 4.51
N GLY A 415 -15.13 -39.31 3.61
CA GLY A 415 -15.52 -40.29 2.63
C GLY A 415 -14.42 -40.53 1.59
N ARG A 416 -14.56 -41.65 0.86
CA ARG A 416 -13.62 -42.04 -0.20
C ARG A 416 -13.46 -40.94 -1.27
N TRP A 417 -14.52 -40.18 -1.53
CA TRP A 417 -14.52 -39.11 -2.50
C TRP A 417 -13.58 -37.97 -2.11
N VAL A 418 -13.66 -37.48 -0.86
CA VAL A 418 -12.78 -36.42 -0.35
C VAL A 418 -11.31 -36.85 -0.38
N LEU A 419 -11.01 -38.10 0.01
CA LEU A 419 -9.65 -38.63 -0.05
C LEU A 419 -9.11 -38.66 -1.48
N VAL A 420 -9.92 -39.08 -2.45
CA VAL A 420 -9.55 -39.10 -3.88
C VAL A 420 -9.31 -37.68 -4.40
N ILE A 421 -10.15 -36.71 -4.02
CA ILE A 421 -9.97 -35.31 -4.40
C ILE A 421 -8.62 -34.79 -3.89
N TYR A 422 -8.31 -34.96 -2.60
CA TYR A 422 -7.05 -34.46 -2.05
C TYR A 422 -5.82 -35.13 -2.68
N VAL A 423 -5.87 -36.43 -2.98
CA VAL A 423 -4.80 -37.11 -3.72
C VAL A 423 -4.62 -36.49 -5.11
N ALA A 424 -5.70 -36.26 -5.86
CA ALA A 424 -5.62 -35.61 -7.16
C ALA A 424 -5.05 -34.19 -7.07
N MET A 425 -5.47 -33.42 -6.07
CA MET A 425 -4.99 -32.07 -5.81
C MET A 425 -3.51 -32.02 -5.42
N PHE A 426 -3.03 -33.01 -4.65
CA PHE A 426 -1.60 -33.16 -4.36
C PHE A 426 -0.79 -33.41 -5.62
N LEU A 427 -1.24 -34.32 -6.49
CA LEU A 427 -0.55 -34.62 -7.73
C LEU A 427 -0.49 -33.39 -8.65
N LEU A 428 -1.60 -32.64 -8.77
CA LEU A 428 -1.64 -31.38 -9.52
C LEU A 428 -0.70 -30.32 -8.93
N SER A 429 -0.67 -30.19 -7.60
CA SER A 429 0.21 -29.25 -6.90
C SER A 429 1.69 -29.59 -7.11
N ILE A 430 2.06 -30.87 -7.00
CA ILE A 430 3.43 -31.33 -7.23
C ILE A 430 3.83 -31.13 -8.70
N PHE A 431 2.95 -31.50 -9.64
CA PHE A 431 3.15 -31.26 -11.06
C PHE A 431 3.45 -29.80 -11.37
N PHE A 432 2.60 -28.89 -10.88
CA PHE A 432 2.80 -27.44 -11.02
C PHE A 432 4.12 -26.98 -10.36
N SER A 433 4.34 -27.37 -9.11
CA SER A 433 5.48 -26.89 -8.32
C SER A 433 6.83 -27.27 -8.94
N SER A 434 6.91 -28.43 -9.61
CA SER A 434 8.13 -28.88 -10.29
C SER A 434 8.57 -27.94 -11.44
N ARG A 435 7.64 -27.18 -12.01
CA ARG A 435 7.86 -26.24 -13.11
C ARG A 435 8.19 -24.82 -12.65
N CYS A 436 7.99 -24.52 -11.37
CA CYS A 436 8.19 -23.18 -10.80
C CYS A 436 9.52 -23.06 -10.04
N SER A 437 9.92 -21.83 -9.71
CA SER A 437 11.03 -21.62 -8.77
C SER A 437 10.61 -21.98 -7.34
N VAL A 438 11.58 -22.38 -6.54
CA VAL A 438 11.36 -22.64 -5.10
C VAL A 438 10.86 -21.38 -4.38
N ASP A 439 11.32 -20.19 -4.77
CA ASP A 439 10.85 -18.91 -4.21
C ASP A 439 9.37 -18.66 -4.49
N TRP A 440 8.90 -18.98 -5.70
CA TRP A 440 7.48 -18.86 -6.05
C TRP A 440 6.63 -19.86 -5.27
N ASN A 441 7.05 -21.13 -5.22
CA ASN A 441 6.31 -22.17 -4.50
C ASN A 441 6.25 -21.87 -3.00
N ALA A 442 7.34 -21.40 -2.41
CA ALA A 442 7.36 -20.98 -1.01
C ALA A 442 6.43 -19.79 -0.76
N ALA A 443 6.48 -18.75 -1.60
CA ALA A 443 5.59 -17.61 -1.49
C ALA A 443 4.11 -18.01 -1.61
N LEU A 444 3.78 -18.91 -2.53
CA LEU A 444 2.42 -19.39 -2.74
C LEU A 444 1.91 -20.18 -1.53
N VAL A 445 2.68 -21.12 -1.02
CA VAL A 445 2.30 -21.90 0.18
C VAL A 445 2.12 -20.99 1.39
N VAL A 446 3.07 -20.10 1.67
CA VAL A 446 3.02 -19.21 2.84
C VAL A 446 1.82 -18.28 2.79
N VAL A 447 1.59 -17.62 1.65
CA VAL A 447 0.47 -16.68 1.49
C VAL A 447 -0.87 -17.40 1.52
N SER A 448 -0.97 -18.59 0.92
CA SER A 448 -2.21 -19.38 0.95
C SER A 448 -2.58 -19.80 2.37
N ILE A 449 -1.63 -20.31 3.16
CA ILE A 449 -1.88 -20.69 4.55
C ILE A 449 -2.27 -19.46 5.38
N ALA A 450 -1.56 -18.35 5.21
CA ALA A 450 -1.81 -17.13 5.98
C ALA A 450 -3.17 -16.50 5.65
N LEU A 451 -3.47 -16.24 4.38
CA LEU A 451 -4.72 -15.58 3.98
C LEU A 451 -5.91 -16.53 4.06
N GLY A 452 -5.74 -17.78 3.63
CA GLY A 452 -6.76 -18.82 3.74
C GLY A 452 -7.12 -19.07 5.20
N GLY A 453 -6.12 -19.37 6.04
CA GLY A 453 -6.34 -19.58 7.46
C GLY A 453 -6.95 -18.38 8.18
N TYR A 454 -6.56 -17.15 7.80
CA TYR A 454 -7.19 -15.94 8.32
C TYR A 454 -8.67 -15.84 7.92
N MET A 455 -9.01 -16.02 6.64
CA MET A 455 -10.40 -15.96 6.19
C MET A 455 -11.25 -17.06 6.84
N GLU A 456 -10.71 -18.27 6.94
CA GLU A 456 -11.35 -19.41 7.62
C GLU A 456 -11.59 -19.10 9.11
N LEU A 457 -10.63 -18.50 9.79
CA LEU A 457 -10.77 -18.09 11.19
C LEU A 457 -11.86 -17.04 11.38
N VAL A 458 -11.87 -16.01 10.53
CA VAL A 458 -12.84 -14.92 10.65
C VAL A 458 -14.25 -15.40 10.31
N GLY A 459 -14.41 -16.29 9.33
CA GLY A 459 -15.71 -16.89 9.01
C GLY A 459 -16.23 -17.85 10.08
N LEU A 460 -15.33 -18.62 10.71
CA LEU A 460 -15.66 -19.43 11.88
C LEU A 460 -16.18 -18.55 13.04
N PHE A 461 -15.46 -17.47 13.37
CA PHE A 461 -15.89 -16.55 14.43
C PHE A 461 -17.17 -15.79 14.10
N ALA A 462 -17.41 -15.50 12.82
CA ALA A 462 -18.65 -14.91 12.35
C ALA A 462 -19.84 -15.90 12.32
N GLY A 463 -19.59 -17.19 12.59
CA GLY A 463 -20.62 -18.23 12.54
C GLY A 463 -21.15 -18.49 11.14
N ILE A 464 -20.34 -18.24 10.11
CA ILE A 464 -20.70 -18.46 8.70
C ILE A 464 -20.48 -19.93 8.33
N TRP A 465 -19.44 -20.56 8.88
CA TRP A 465 -19.20 -21.99 8.79
C TRP A 465 -18.66 -22.57 10.10
N SER A 466 -18.72 -23.90 10.20
CA SER A 466 -18.25 -24.65 11.37
C SER A 466 -17.66 -25.99 10.96
N TYR A 467 -16.84 -26.54 11.85
CA TYR A 467 -16.19 -27.84 11.68
C TYR A 467 -16.58 -28.77 12.84
N PRO A 468 -16.91 -30.04 12.58
CA PRO A 468 -17.55 -30.90 13.58
C PRO A 468 -16.61 -31.47 14.65
N LEU A 469 -15.32 -31.66 14.34
CA LEU A 469 -14.40 -32.42 15.20
C LEU A 469 -13.57 -31.54 16.13
N THR A 470 -13.57 -30.22 15.94
CA THR A 470 -12.74 -29.29 16.70
C THR A 470 -13.58 -28.12 17.22
N SER A 471 -13.24 -27.64 18.42
CA SER A 471 -13.87 -26.44 19.01
C SER A 471 -13.37 -25.12 18.40
N GLY A 472 -12.32 -25.19 17.58
CA GLY A 472 -11.71 -24.05 16.87
C GLY A 472 -11.36 -24.43 15.44
N LEU A 473 -10.62 -23.56 14.76
CA LEU A 473 -10.22 -23.76 13.37
C LEU A 473 -9.29 -24.99 13.24
N PRO A 474 -9.67 -26.04 12.48
CA PRO A 474 -8.77 -27.17 12.22
C PRO A 474 -7.49 -26.71 11.55
N ILE A 475 -6.34 -27.22 11.97
CA ILE A 475 -5.06 -26.87 11.36
C ILE A 475 -5.02 -27.40 9.94
N PHE A 476 -5.60 -28.58 9.66
CA PHE A 476 -5.58 -29.14 8.32
C PHE A 476 -6.25 -28.20 7.29
N ILE A 477 -7.32 -27.48 7.64
CA ILE A 477 -8.04 -26.61 6.69
C ILE A 477 -7.20 -25.39 6.28
N THR A 478 -6.40 -24.87 7.21
CA THR A 478 -5.47 -23.78 6.91
C THR A 478 -4.40 -24.22 5.90
N ILE A 479 -3.88 -25.44 6.07
CA ILE A 479 -2.89 -26.04 5.17
C ILE A 479 -3.55 -26.45 3.84
N ALA A 480 -4.82 -26.89 3.88
CA ALA A 480 -5.62 -27.24 2.70
C ALA A 480 -5.65 -26.09 1.69
N THR A 481 -5.71 -24.85 2.16
CA THR A 481 -5.74 -23.68 1.27
C THR A 481 -4.51 -23.62 0.35
N ALA A 482 -3.32 -24.02 0.83
CA ALA A 482 -2.13 -24.11 -0.04
C ALA A 482 -2.27 -25.19 -1.11
N ILE A 483 -2.84 -26.34 -0.76
CA ILE A 483 -3.06 -27.46 -1.68
C ILE A 483 -4.13 -27.08 -2.71
N ASN A 484 -5.18 -26.37 -2.29
CA ASN A 484 -6.22 -25.81 -3.16
C ASN A 484 -5.61 -24.85 -4.17
N ALA A 485 -4.79 -23.90 -3.72
CA ALA A 485 -4.08 -22.98 -4.60
C ALA A 485 -3.18 -23.74 -5.59
N GLY A 486 -2.38 -24.69 -5.11
CA GLY A 486 -1.53 -25.51 -5.96
C GLY A 486 -2.29 -26.28 -7.04
N ALA A 487 -3.43 -26.89 -6.68
CA ALA A 487 -4.29 -27.62 -7.60
C ALA A 487 -4.93 -26.70 -8.63
N VAL A 488 -5.38 -25.50 -8.24
CA VAL A 488 -5.93 -24.50 -9.16
C VAL A 488 -4.89 -24.08 -10.19
N LEU A 489 -3.66 -23.80 -9.76
CA LEU A 489 -2.59 -23.44 -10.68
C LEU A 489 -2.15 -24.62 -11.56
N GLY A 490 -2.16 -25.84 -11.01
CA GLY A 490 -1.93 -27.07 -11.78
C GLY A 490 -2.99 -27.30 -12.86
N THR A 491 -4.26 -27.12 -12.53
CA THR A 491 -5.39 -27.19 -13.48
C THR A 491 -5.25 -26.18 -14.60
N ALA A 492 -4.92 -24.92 -14.27
CA ALA A 492 -4.66 -23.88 -15.28
C ALA A 492 -3.47 -24.25 -16.19
N SER A 493 -2.42 -24.87 -15.64
CA SER A 493 -1.25 -25.33 -16.39
C SER A 493 -1.57 -26.46 -17.35
N LEU A 494 -2.46 -27.40 -16.97
CA LEU A 494 -2.97 -28.43 -17.88
C LEU A 494 -3.77 -27.82 -19.03
N GLY A 495 -4.48 -26.72 -18.79
CA GLY A 495 -5.13 -25.89 -19.82
C GLY A 495 -4.17 -25.07 -20.69
N GLY A 496 -2.85 -25.28 -20.56
CA GLY A 496 -1.82 -24.60 -21.36
C GLY A 496 -1.56 -23.15 -20.95
N VAL A 497 -1.95 -22.75 -19.72
CA VAL A 497 -1.68 -21.42 -19.18
C VAL A 497 -0.64 -21.52 -18.07
N ASP A 498 0.55 -20.99 -18.34
CA ASP A 498 1.60 -20.91 -17.33
C ASP A 498 1.35 -19.70 -16.40
N LEU A 499 1.02 -20.02 -15.14
CA LEU A 499 0.79 -19.04 -14.08
C LEU A 499 2.06 -18.77 -13.25
N SER A 500 3.22 -19.34 -13.59
CA SER A 500 4.50 -19.07 -12.88
C SER A 500 5.10 -17.68 -13.18
N THR A 501 4.62 -17.02 -14.25
CA THR A 501 5.07 -15.70 -14.73
C THR A 501 3.88 -14.84 -15.17
N SER A 502 3.10 -14.33 -14.20
CA SER A 502 1.81 -13.70 -14.53
C SER A 502 1.84 -12.19 -14.74
N THR A 503 2.80 -11.48 -14.16
CA THR A 503 2.85 -10.02 -14.31
C THR A 503 3.19 -9.69 -15.76
N ALA A 504 2.44 -8.77 -16.35
CA ALA A 504 2.75 -8.24 -17.68
C ALA A 504 4.02 -7.37 -17.71
N THR A 505 4.76 -7.31 -16.59
CA THR A 505 6.06 -6.66 -16.52
C THR A 505 7.06 -7.40 -17.41
N LYS A 506 7.97 -6.64 -18.05
CA LYS A 506 9.18 -7.24 -18.62
C LYS A 506 9.90 -7.98 -17.50
N SER A 507 10.35 -9.20 -17.78
CA SER A 507 11.08 -10.06 -16.84
C SER A 507 12.20 -9.26 -16.16
N VAL A 508 12.25 -9.33 -14.83
CA VAL A 508 13.39 -8.80 -14.04
C VAL A 508 14.71 -9.45 -14.48
N GLU A 509 14.66 -10.64 -15.08
CA GLU A 509 15.79 -11.32 -15.70
C GLU A 509 16.37 -10.57 -16.92
N ASP A 510 15.57 -9.76 -17.63
CA ASP A 510 16.04 -8.99 -18.80
C ASP A 510 16.84 -7.73 -18.39
N GLU A 511 16.69 -7.24 -17.15
CA GLU A 511 17.43 -6.09 -16.63
C GLU A 511 18.63 -6.50 -15.75
N ALA A 512 18.55 -7.61 -15.03
CA ALA A 512 19.69 -8.16 -14.28
C ALA A 512 20.86 -8.58 -15.21
N SER A 513 20.57 -8.90 -16.47
CA SER A 513 21.58 -9.17 -17.50
C SER A 513 22.22 -7.91 -18.10
N LYS A 514 21.71 -6.71 -17.77
CA LYS A 514 22.20 -5.40 -18.27
C LYS A 514 22.98 -4.59 -17.23
N ALA A 515 23.19 -5.10 -16.01
CA ALA A 515 24.13 -4.49 -15.10
C ALA A 515 25.55 -4.57 -15.70
N PRO A 516 26.32 -3.46 -15.77
CA PRO A 516 27.68 -3.52 -16.26
C PRO A 516 28.46 -4.51 -15.39
N ARG A 517 29.09 -5.50 -16.03
CA ARG A 517 30.06 -6.37 -15.38
C ARG A 517 31.16 -5.48 -14.84
N THR A 518 31.14 -5.18 -13.55
CA THR A 518 32.33 -4.68 -12.86
C THR A 518 33.40 -5.74 -13.04
N GLN A 519 34.42 -5.42 -13.83
CA GLN A 519 35.63 -6.24 -13.88
C GLN A 519 36.21 -6.31 -12.46
N PRO A 520 36.71 -7.46 -12.02
CA PRO A 520 37.51 -7.51 -10.81
C PRO A 520 38.78 -6.69 -11.08
N GLU A 521 39.05 -5.69 -10.25
CA GLU A 521 40.37 -5.07 -10.18
C GLU A 521 41.33 -6.10 -9.60
N ASP A 522 42.37 -6.43 -10.38
CA ASP A 522 43.59 -7.14 -9.95
C ASP A 522 44.57 -6.17 -9.28
#